data_AF-A0A8T0AI53-F1
#
_entry.id   AF-A0A8T0AI53-F1
#
_cell.length_a   1.000
_cell.length_b   1.000
_cell.length_c   1.000
_cell.angle_alpha   90.00
_cell.angle_beta   90.00
_cell.angle_gamma   90.00
#
_symmetry.space_group_name_H-M   'P 1'
#
loop_
_entity.id
_entity.type
_entity.pdbx_description
1 polymer ?
#
loop_
_entity_poly.entity_id
_entity_poly.type
_entity_poly.pdbx_seq_one_letter_code
_entity_poly.pdbx_strand_id
1 'polypeptide(L)'
;MDEEITDGYSEACGQCGAVCWGVSDGGQFFCKSCHNVIERTRIVEDVNAFKSRISSLSSGKRKRNETEGARDWMVCEGFQIVLKLQAEALVELGVCSQFKTDVLWVFWKRYIQKTGQAYTKKPVSRARSSADDSEGESSTVFSDTSCPSELASVKGASTASGFSSDGRSCMRSGSVDAGCYFRSKESKYRMSMPRTLAFCYLALLWVREAITLSDLLRLVSKGHIPYVNVHEHFPEEMAFFGKDAPIFRVESFPTYRKVHKEAEELAALLQLPIFPPVTQDCLLHPTLITVRYLMDANLPDKVHALVCKVIQQTAMGKESFLTFDPAQKKPRLPFYDVQAAAIIVVTMKLLYRLNDKVEWRLSKKAERKGKKMDHGKKKTKKGGEMFSLRKWYMIVQPALERAREKEKQAKTMQQWKSKKPIIRHLPIKSVLQKRRRVAEQLQSSFRALSGSSPEQQVSSPSSFLFLWGTEDGADGPSLRRRCLDCVMMKRKKIWHLVNDKYWHTDLRKCSSSLCGEHFWDLEPTFPRMYMWLLGLFSFILGVKEEQLHSAVVQVERRLMNKPHPKCKTTNENGHCS
;
A
#
# COMPACT_ATOMS: atom_id res chain seq x y z
N MET A 1 6.35 70.10 -13.23
CA MET A 1 7.12 69.47 -12.14
C MET A 1 7.82 68.19 -12.59
N ASP A 2 7.17 67.29 -13.35
CA ASP A 2 7.82 66.04 -13.81
C ASP A 2 8.88 66.18 -14.93
N GLU A 3 8.93 67.33 -15.63
CA GLU A 3 9.82 67.53 -16.78
C GLU A 3 11.24 67.95 -16.38
N GLU A 4 11.41 68.65 -15.26
CA GLU A 4 12.73 69.12 -14.77
C GLU A 4 13.54 67.99 -14.09
N ILE A 5 12.87 66.88 -13.74
CA ILE A 5 13.41 65.76 -12.95
C ILE A 5 13.89 64.60 -13.86
N THR A 6 13.48 64.59 -15.12
CA THR A 6 13.74 63.50 -16.08
C THR A 6 14.68 63.88 -17.23
N ASP A 7 15.16 65.13 -17.27
CA ASP A 7 15.81 65.79 -18.43
C ASP A 7 17.19 65.21 -18.87
N GLY A 8 17.65 64.14 -18.22
CA GLY A 8 18.88 63.43 -18.57
C GLY A 8 18.70 61.96 -18.94
N TYR A 9 17.48 61.42 -18.92
CA TYR A 9 17.22 60.01 -19.20
C TYR A 9 16.55 59.81 -20.57
N SER A 10 17.38 59.52 -21.57
CA SER A 10 17.00 59.40 -22.99
C SER A 10 17.02 57.95 -23.52
N GLU A 11 17.08 56.95 -22.63
CA GLU A 11 16.92 55.55 -23.04
C GLU A 11 15.45 55.26 -23.40
N ALA A 12 15.25 54.59 -24.53
CA ALA A 12 13.92 54.18 -24.97
C ALA A 12 13.33 53.14 -24.03
N CYS A 13 12.06 53.30 -23.71
CA CYS A 13 11.30 52.32 -22.95
C CYS A 13 11.33 50.98 -23.67
N GLY A 14 11.90 49.95 -23.05
CA GLY A 14 12.05 48.62 -23.67
C GLY A 14 10.73 47.91 -24.01
N GLN A 15 9.57 48.43 -23.58
CA GLN A 15 8.26 47.88 -23.91
C GLN A 15 7.56 48.56 -25.08
N CYS A 16 7.53 49.89 -25.12
CA CYS A 16 6.79 50.61 -26.17
C CYS A 16 7.71 51.40 -27.12
N GLY A 17 9.01 51.47 -26.84
CA GLY A 17 9.97 52.26 -27.59
C GLY A 17 9.92 53.77 -27.32
N ALA A 18 8.97 54.25 -26.51
CA ALA A 18 8.84 55.68 -26.21
C ALA A 18 9.95 56.17 -25.27
N VAL A 19 10.44 57.39 -25.50
CA VAL A 19 11.46 58.06 -24.67
C VAL A 19 10.76 59.11 -23.78
N CYS A 20 9.80 58.67 -22.97
CA CYS A 20 8.97 59.57 -22.18
C CYS A 20 8.75 59.01 -20.77
N TRP A 21 9.40 59.64 -19.79
CA TRP A 21 9.51 59.17 -18.42
C TRP A 21 8.97 60.20 -17.42
N GLY A 22 8.54 59.74 -16.25
CA GLY A 22 8.12 60.52 -15.07
C GLY A 22 8.67 59.87 -13.80
N VAL A 23 8.62 60.58 -12.66
CA VAL A 23 9.16 60.08 -11.39
C VAL A 23 8.08 60.16 -10.32
N SER A 24 7.87 59.07 -9.58
CA SER A 24 6.88 59.03 -8.50
C SER A 24 7.41 59.67 -7.21
N ASP A 25 6.52 59.99 -6.27
CA ASP A 25 6.87 60.59 -4.97
C ASP A 25 7.87 59.74 -4.14
N GLY A 26 8.01 58.44 -4.47
CA GLY A 26 9.00 57.51 -3.91
C GLY A 26 10.35 57.47 -4.64
N GLY A 27 10.59 58.32 -5.64
CA GLY A 27 11.87 58.42 -6.35
C GLY A 27 12.12 57.34 -7.42
N GLN A 28 11.08 56.65 -7.88
CA GLN A 28 11.14 55.64 -8.96
C GLN A 28 10.76 56.25 -10.30
N PHE A 29 11.48 55.89 -11.36
CA PHE A 29 11.19 56.32 -12.73
C PHE A 29 10.13 55.40 -13.37
N PHE A 30 9.18 55.98 -14.10
CA PHE A 30 8.13 55.26 -14.83
C PHE A 30 7.86 55.88 -16.20
N CYS A 31 7.45 55.08 -17.17
CA CYS A 31 7.12 55.56 -18.51
C CYS A 31 5.74 56.20 -18.52
N LYS A 32 5.62 57.43 -19.05
CA LYS A 32 4.33 58.15 -19.12
C LYS A 32 3.37 57.57 -20.16
N SER A 33 3.87 56.77 -21.12
CA SER A 33 3.06 56.23 -22.21
C SER A 33 2.46 54.84 -21.93
N CYS A 34 3.11 54.01 -21.12
CA CYS A 34 2.62 52.67 -20.79
C CYS A 34 2.67 52.32 -19.30
N HIS A 35 3.05 53.27 -18.45
CA HIS A 35 3.15 53.12 -16.99
C HIS A 35 4.12 52.02 -16.53
N ASN A 36 5.07 51.65 -17.38
CA ASN A 36 6.15 50.72 -17.04
C ASN A 36 7.20 51.41 -16.15
N VAL A 37 7.45 50.87 -14.95
CA VAL A 37 8.38 51.40 -13.94
C VAL A 37 9.75 50.74 -14.07
N ILE A 38 10.84 51.49 -13.96
CA ILE A 38 12.22 50.97 -14.04
C ILE A 38 12.94 51.03 -12.69
N GLU A 39 13.93 50.16 -12.50
CA GLU A 39 14.66 49.95 -11.24
C GLU A 39 15.68 51.05 -10.90
N ARG A 40 15.79 52.08 -11.75
CA ARG A 40 16.66 53.25 -11.52
C ARG A 40 15.98 54.15 -10.49
N THR A 41 16.57 54.25 -9.31
CA THR A 41 16.20 55.21 -8.26
C THR A 41 17.19 56.37 -8.26
N ARG A 42 16.73 57.58 -7.91
CA ARG A 42 17.62 58.74 -7.75
C ARG A 42 18.61 58.47 -6.62
N ILE A 43 19.88 58.32 -6.96
CA ILE A 43 20.97 58.17 -6.02
C ILE A 43 21.36 59.57 -5.54
N VAL A 44 21.35 59.80 -4.22
CA VAL A 44 22.13 60.88 -3.61
C VAL A 44 23.22 60.21 -2.79
N GLU A 45 24.38 60.04 -3.43
CA GLU A 45 25.67 59.75 -2.81
C GLU A 45 26.13 61.01 -2.04
N ASP A 46 26.78 60.91 -0.88
CA ASP A 46 28.22 60.67 -0.92
C ASP A 46 28.70 59.53 -0.01
N VAL A 47 29.41 58.62 -0.66
CA VAL A 47 30.07 57.44 -0.14
C VAL A 47 31.55 57.77 -0.13
N ASN A 48 32.10 58.03 1.06
CA ASN A 48 33.53 57.84 1.23
C ASN A 48 33.81 57.04 2.50
N ALA A 49 34.07 55.75 2.27
CA ALA A 49 34.71 54.86 3.23
C ALA A 49 36.23 55.02 3.11
N PHE A 50 36.93 55.31 4.20
CA PHE A 50 38.24 54.70 4.51
C PHE A 50 38.57 54.82 6.01
N LYS A 51 38.79 53.65 6.63
CA LYS A 51 39.51 53.34 7.90
C LYS A 51 39.31 54.25 9.11
N SER A 52 38.65 53.72 10.16
CA SER A 52 39.21 53.58 11.52
C SER A 52 38.29 52.76 12.43
N ARG A 53 38.89 51.93 13.29
CA ARG A 53 38.24 51.19 14.38
C ARG A 53 37.48 52.15 15.30
N ILE A 54 36.31 51.75 15.80
CA ILE A 54 35.97 51.59 17.23
C ILE A 54 34.51 51.09 17.34
N SER A 55 34.32 50.15 18.24
CA SER A 55 33.10 49.42 18.59
C SER A 55 32.04 50.28 19.30
N SER A 56 30.77 50.11 18.94
CA SER A 56 29.68 50.25 19.91
C SER A 56 28.51 49.31 19.59
N LEU A 57 28.13 48.54 20.61
CA LEU A 57 27.05 47.57 20.61
C LEU A 57 25.71 48.30 20.75
N SER A 58 24.76 48.09 19.84
CA SER A 58 23.35 48.27 20.14
C SER A 58 22.51 47.19 19.47
N SER A 59 21.90 46.36 20.31
CA SER A 59 21.01 45.28 19.90
C SER A 59 19.69 45.86 19.39
N GLY A 60 19.39 45.69 18.11
CA GLY A 60 18.13 46.11 17.50
C GLY A 60 17.51 44.97 16.70
N LYS A 61 16.31 44.55 17.13
CA LYS A 61 15.56 43.38 16.65
C LYS A 61 15.45 43.33 15.12
N ARG A 62 15.97 42.26 14.51
CA ARG A 62 15.74 41.94 13.10
C ARG A 62 14.24 41.76 12.85
N LYS A 63 13.68 42.62 12.00
CA LYS A 63 12.34 42.50 11.41
C LYS A 63 12.22 41.11 10.79
N ARG A 64 11.29 40.31 11.32
CA ARG A 64 10.95 38.97 10.83
C ARG A 64 10.09 39.19 9.59
N ASN A 65 10.60 38.87 8.40
CA ASN A 65 9.76 38.84 7.21
C ASN A 65 8.68 37.78 7.43
N GLU A 66 7.43 38.24 7.57
CA GLU A 66 6.24 37.41 7.55
C GLU A 66 6.14 36.76 6.17
N THR A 67 6.28 35.44 6.12
CA THR A 67 5.58 34.64 5.11
C THR A 67 4.10 34.69 5.48
N GLU A 68 3.41 35.75 5.08
CA GLU A 68 1.95 35.85 5.13
C GLU A 68 1.35 34.71 4.29
N GLY A 69 0.73 33.72 4.95
CA GLY A 69 -0.08 32.68 4.29
C GLY A 69 0.12 31.24 4.76
N ALA A 70 1.26 30.89 5.37
CA ALA A 70 1.49 29.53 5.88
C ALA A 70 1.01 29.40 7.33
N ARG A 71 0.01 28.54 7.56
CA ARG A 71 -0.53 28.26 8.90
C ARG A 71 0.36 27.24 9.61
N ASP A 72 0.59 27.42 10.91
CA ASP A 72 1.18 26.39 11.77
C ASP A 72 0.29 25.14 11.77
N TRP A 73 0.84 24.00 11.34
CA TRP A 73 0.14 22.72 11.27
C TRP A 73 0.96 21.58 11.91
N MET A 74 0.29 20.49 12.28
CA MET A 74 0.91 19.30 12.89
C MET A 74 0.93 18.11 11.93
N VAL A 75 1.92 17.21 12.06
CA VAL A 75 2.01 16.00 11.21
C VAL A 75 0.72 15.17 11.23
N CYS A 76 0.02 15.10 12.36
CA CYS A 76 -1.26 14.40 12.46
C CYS A 76 -2.35 15.00 11.57
N GLU A 77 -2.37 16.31 11.36
CA GLU A 77 -3.31 16.98 10.46
C GLU A 77 -3.03 16.61 8.99
N GLY A 78 -1.75 16.49 8.62
CA GLY A 78 -1.37 15.96 7.30
C GLY A 78 -1.88 14.54 7.09
N PHE A 79 -1.73 13.65 8.07
CA PHE A 79 -2.27 12.28 7.98
C PHE A 79 -3.81 12.24 7.99
N GLN A 80 -4.46 13.20 8.66
CA GLN A 80 -5.91 13.35 8.60
C GLN A 80 -6.38 13.68 7.19
N ILE A 81 -5.66 14.54 6.46
CA ILE A 81 -5.94 14.83 5.04
C ILE A 81 -5.75 13.58 4.20
N VAL A 82 -4.64 12.84 4.39
CA VAL A 82 -4.40 11.58 3.67
C VAL A 82 -5.54 10.58 3.88
N LEU A 83 -5.97 10.37 5.14
CA LEU A 83 -7.08 9.47 5.47
C LEU A 83 -8.40 9.94 4.86
N LYS A 84 -8.67 11.26 4.86
CA LYS A 84 -9.86 11.84 4.24
C LYS A 84 -9.91 11.55 2.75
N LEU A 85 -8.81 11.80 2.03
CA LEU A 85 -8.71 11.54 0.58
C LEU A 85 -8.85 10.06 0.26
N GLN A 86 -8.24 9.17 1.06
CA GLN A 86 -8.38 7.73 0.89
C GLN A 86 -9.82 7.25 1.14
N ALA A 87 -10.50 7.83 2.13
CA ALA A 87 -11.89 7.50 2.43
C ALA A 87 -12.85 8.00 1.35
N GLU A 88 -12.60 9.20 0.81
CA GLU A 88 -13.38 9.76 -0.30
C GLU A 88 -13.27 8.88 -1.55
N ALA A 89 -12.06 8.49 -1.93
CA ALA A 89 -11.84 7.57 -3.03
C ALA A 89 -12.54 6.21 -2.81
N LEU A 90 -12.52 5.67 -1.59
CA LEU A 90 -13.24 4.42 -1.28
C LEU A 90 -14.76 4.56 -1.40
N VAL A 91 -15.33 5.68 -0.95
CA VAL A 91 -16.77 5.96 -1.09
C VAL A 91 -17.16 6.14 -2.56
N GLU A 92 -16.34 6.83 -3.36
CA GLU A 92 -16.52 6.96 -4.82
C GLU A 92 -16.47 5.60 -5.55
N LEU A 93 -15.71 4.65 -5.01
CA LEU A 93 -15.66 3.26 -5.49
C LEU A 93 -16.86 2.40 -5.03
N GLY A 94 -17.81 2.97 -4.28
CA GLY A 94 -19.05 2.31 -3.87
C GLY A 94 -19.08 1.78 -2.44
N VAL A 95 -18.09 2.07 -1.60
CA VAL A 95 -18.14 1.74 -0.16
C VAL A 95 -19.19 2.60 0.53
N CYS A 96 -19.95 2.00 1.45
CA CYS A 96 -20.99 2.70 2.21
C CYS A 96 -20.44 3.94 2.94
N SER A 97 -21.13 5.09 2.87
CA SER A 97 -20.68 6.35 3.47
C SER A 97 -20.47 6.28 5.00
N GLN A 98 -21.18 5.39 5.70
CA GLN A 98 -21.01 5.11 7.14
C GLN A 98 -19.59 4.68 7.49
N PHE A 99 -18.89 4.01 6.57
CA PHE A 99 -17.47 3.67 6.72
C PHE A 99 -16.62 4.90 7.06
N LYS A 100 -16.84 6.01 6.35
CA LYS A 100 -16.07 7.25 6.49
C LYS A 100 -16.42 7.98 7.79
N THR A 101 -17.72 8.21 8.04
CA THR A 101 -18.19 9.09 9.12
C THR A 101 -18.27 8.41 10.48
N ASP A 102 -18.72 7.15 10.52
CA ASP A 102 -19.13 6.51 11.77
C ASP A 102 -18.05 5.57 12.29
N VAL A 103 -17.15 5.12 11.41
CA VAL A 103 -16.13 4.11 11.74
C VAL A 103 -14.73 4.68 11.63
N LEU A 104 -14.29 5.04 10.42
CA LEU A 104 -12.91 5.49 10.18
C LEU A 104 -12.59 6.77 10.98
N TRP A 105 -13.50 7.73 10.98
CA TRP A 105 -13.35 8.96 11.77
C TRP A 105 -13.29 8.69 13.28
N VAL A 106 -14.11 7.75 13.78
CA VAL A 106 -14.09 7.35 15.19
C VAL A 106 -12.77 6.65 15.55
N PHE A 107 -12.27 5.78 14.68
CA PHE A 107 -10.97 5.13 14.87
C PHE A 107 -9.84 6.16 14.87
N TRP A 108 -9.85 7.11 13.94
CA TRP A 108 -8.88 8.20 13.90
C TRP A 108 -8.93 9.03 15.18
N LYS A 109 -10.11 9.52 15.60
CA LYS A 109 -10.26 10.30 16.83
C LYS A 109 -9.71 9.57 18.06
N ARG A 110 -10.01 8.28 18.18
CA ARG A 110 -9.52 7.42 19.27
C ARG A 110 -8.00 7.26 19.21
N TYR A 111 -7.41 7.20 18.01
CA TYR A 111 -5.96 7.16 17.83
C TYR A 111 -5.26 8.42 18.34
N ILE A 112 -5.67 9.61 17.88
CA ILE A 112 -5.04 10.87 18.31
C ILE A 112 -5.22 11.12 19.82
N GLN A 113 -6.33 10.65 20.41
CA GLN A 113 -6.52 10.64 21.86
C GLN A 113 -5.56 9.68 22.58
N LYS A 114 -5.47 8.42 22.14
CA LYS A 114 -4.59 7.41 22.78
C LYS A 114 -3.12 7.73 22.65
N THR A 115 -2.73 8.37 21.56
CA THR A 115 -1.34 8.79 21.29
C THR A 115 -1.00 10.16 21.88
N GLY A 116 -1.94 10.85 22.54
CA GLY A 116 -1.69 12.14 23.17
C GLY A 116 -1.47 13.29 22.19
N GLN A 117 -1.76 13.11 20.90
CA GLN A 117 -1.54 14.12 19.87
C GLN A 117 -2.65 15.19 19.87
N ALA A 118 -3.88 14.81 20.20
CA ALA A 118 -5.01 15.73 20.33
C ALA A 118 -6.06 15.16 21.30
N TYR A 119 -6.98 16.00 21.77
CA TYR A 119 -8.07 15.60 22.69
C TYR A 119 -7.59 14.97 24.02
N THR A 120 -6.44 15.41 24.54
CA THR A 120 -5.89 14.94 25.82
C THR A 120 -5.57 16.08 26.78
N LYS A 121 -5.61 15.79 28.09
CA LYS A 121 -5.32 16.76 29.16
C LYS A 121 -3.83 17.14 29.24
N LYS A 122 -2.94 16.28 28.74
CA LYS A 122 -1.49 16.48 28.64
C LYS A 122 -1.05 16.13 27.21
N PRO A 123 -1.18 17.04 26.24
CA PRO A 123 -0.74 16.79 24.88
C PRO A 123 0.77 16.53 24.86
N VAL A 124 1.25 15.66 23.97
CA VAL A 124 2.69 15.44 23.76
C VAL A 124 3.31 16.80 23.48
N SER A 125 4.14 17.25 24.43
CA SER A 125 4.46 18.66 24.61
C SER A 125 4.88 19.35 23.32
N ARG A 126 4.15 20.43 23.00
CA ARG A 126 4.66 21.63 22.34
C ARG A 126 6.09 21.84 22.85
N ALA A 127 7.09 21.76 21.98
CA ALA A 127 8.47 22.02 22.36
C ALA A 127 8.57 23.47 22.87
N ARG A 128 8.33 23.67 24.17
CA ARG A 128 8.71 24.90 24.86
C ARG A 128 10.22 24.90 24.82
N SER A 129 10.79 25.84 24.08
CA SER A 129 12.12 26.33 24.33
C SER A 129 12.12 26.94 25.74
N SER A 130 12.27 26.12 26.77
CA SER A 130 12.65 26.58 28.10
C SER A 130 14.16 26.80 28.05
N ALA A 131 14.55 28.05 27.83
CA ALA A 131 15.62 28.60 28.63
C ALA A 131 15.08 28.59 30.07
N ASP A 132 15.68 27.76 30.92
CA ASP A 132 15.84 28.04 32.35
C ASP A 132 16.78 27.00 32.93
N ASP A 133 17.82 27.53 33.55
CA ASP A 133 18.88 26.83 34.27
C ASP A 133 18.31 26.06 35.46
N SER A 134 18.79 24.83 35.65
CA SER A 134 18.97 24.23 36.97
C SER A 134 19.88 23.01 36.86
N GLU A 135 21.10 23.23 37.34
CA GLU A 135 22.08 22.25 37.81
C GLU A 135 21.40 21.14 38.65
N GLY A 136 21.77 19.89 38.37
CA GLY A 136 21.21 18.73 39.04
C GLY A 136 21.90 17.46 38.57
N GLU A 137 23.06 17.21 39.15
CA GLU A 137 23.89 16.02 38.98
C GLU A 137 23.08 14.72 39.14
N SER A 138 23.26 13.79 38.20
CA SER A 138 23.18 12.36 38.54
C SER A 138 24.00 11.55 37.53
N SER A 139 25.10 11.04 38.06
CA SER A 139 25.97 10.02 37.49
C SER A 139 25.20 8.70 37.30
N THR A 140 25.47 7.98 36.20
CA THR A 140 25.95 6.59 36.20
C THR A 140 25.87 5.92 34.81
N VAL A 141 27.06 5.52 34.35
CA VAL A 141 27.44 4.29 33.63
C VAL A 141 26.79 4.00 32.26
N PHE A 142 27.56 4.30 31.21
CA PHE A 142 27.48 3.65 29.91
C PHE A 142 28.28 2.35 29.95
N SER A 143 27.68 1.25 29.49
CA SER A 143 28.41 0.05 29.10
C SER A 143 28.40 -0.05 27.59
N ASP A 144 29.59 -0.02 27.02
CA ASP A 144 29.90 -0.28 25.62
C ASP A 144 29.47 -1.70 25.20
N THR A 145 28.82 -1.81 24.05
CA THR A 145 28.86 -3.02 23.24
C THR A 145 28.77 -2.64 21.77
N SER A 146 29.90 -2.83 21.10
CA SER A 146 30.16 -2.69 19.67
C SER A 146 29.36 -3.68 18.82
N CYS A 147 29.04 -3.28 17.58
CA CYS A 147 29.30 -4.09 16.38
C CYS A 147 29.15 -3.25 15.09
N PRO A 148 29.84 -3.62 13.99
CA PRO A 148 30.38 -2.71 13.00
C PRO A 148 29.46 -2.51 11.78
N SER A 149 29.60 -1.38 11.11
CA SER A 149 29.15 -1.21 9.73
C SER A 149 30.32 -0.69 8.92
N GLU A 150 30.86 -1.57 8.08
CA GLU A 150 31.84 -1.22 7.06
C GLU A 150 31.16 -0.38 5.98
N LEU A 151 31.71 0.80 5.71
CA LEU A 151 31.71 1.36 4.37
C LEU A 151 32.96 2.22 4.19
N ALA A 152 33.61 1.97 3.06
CA ALA A 152 34.98 2.33 2.78
C ALA A 152 35.26 3.83 2.81
N SER A 153 36.45 4.10 3.32
CA SER A 153 37.16 5.37 3.41
C SER A 153 37.56 5.94 2.04
N VAL A 154 37.37 7.25 1.86
CA VAL A 154 38.35 8.10 1.16
C VAL A 154 38.69 9.25 2.11
N LYS A 155 39.94 9.25 2.58
CA LYS A 155 40.54 10.23 3.49
C LYS A 155 41.29 11.32 2.71
N GLY A 156 41.34 12.51 3.33
CA GLY A 156 42.34 13.57 3.13
C GLY A 156 41.68 14.96 3.25
N ALA A 157 42.01 15.85 4.18
CA ALA A 157 43.03 15.90 5.22
C ALA A 157 42.59 16.84 6.37
N SER A 158 43.16 16.60 7.55
CA SER A 158 43.11 17.32 8.84
C SER A 158 43.53 18.81 8.71
N THR A 159 43.37 19.77 9.62
CA THR A 159 43.02 19.88 11.06
C THR A 159 42.87 21.38 11.33
N ALA A 160 41.93 21.82 12.17
CA ALA A 160 42.13 22.90 13.16
C ALA A 160 40.82 23.22 13.89
N SER A 161 40.89 23.06 15.20
CA SER A 161 39.95 23.48 16.22
C SER A 161 39.65 24.98 16.16
N GLY A 162 38.37 25.32 16.23
CA GLY A 162 37.91 26.69 16.46
C GLY A 162 36.41 26.67 16.71
N PHE A 163 36.02 26.67 17.98
CA PHE A 163 34.65 26.93 18.40
C PHE A 163 34.22 28.28 17.81
N SER A 164 33.29 28.26 16.87
CA SER A 164 32.43 29.41 16.57
C SER A 164 30.98 28.95 16.60
N SER A 165 30.31 29.34 17.67
CA SER A 165 28.87 29.21 17.85
C SER A 165 28.18 30.28 16.99
N ASP A 166 28.06 30.01 15.68
CA ASP A 166 27.22 30.81 14.79
C ASP A 166 25.99 30.02 14.33
N GLY A 167 24.87 30.35 14.95
CA GLY A 167 23.58 30.56 14.27
C GLY A 167 23.09 29.52 13.27
N ARG A 168 22.49 28.43 13.78
CA ARG A 168 21.28 27.77 13.21
C ARG A 168 21.23 27.62 11.68
N SER A 169 21.70 26.48 11.15
CA SER A 169 20.95 25.81 10.06
C SER A 169 19.86 24.91 10.66
N CYS A 170 18.96 25.53 11.44
CA CYS A 170 17.73 24.84 11.81
C CYS A 170 16.98 24.55 10.52
N MET A 171 16.98 23.28 10.08
CA MET A 171 16.13 22.83 8.98
C MET A 171 14.71 23.28 9.30
N ARG A 172 14.26 24.34 8.63
CA ARG A 172 12.89 24.81 8.79
C ARG A 172 12.01 23.66 8.30
N SER A 173 11.02 23.26 9.09
CA SER A 173 9.95 22.34 8.68
C SER A 173 8.66 23.14 8.61
N GLY A 174 7.72 22.70 7.78
CA GLY A 174 6.40 23.29 7.70
C GLY A 174 5.53 22.92 8.87
N SER A 175 5.61 21.67 9.32
CA SER A 175 4.93 21.26 10.53
C SER A 175 5.71 21.65 11.80
N VAL A 176 4.98 22.01 12.85
CA VAL A 176 5.55 22.44 14.14
C VAL A 176 6.26 21.29 14.88
N ASP A 177 5.90 20.05 14.60
CA ASP A 177 6.31 18.84 15.32
C ASP A 177 7.23 17.90 14.52
N ALA A 178 7.44 18.12 13.21
CA ALA A 178 8.29 17.26 12.37
C ALA A 178 9.73 17.13 12.86
N GLY A 179 10.28 18.17 13.50
CA GLY A 179 11.61 18.14 14.10
C GLY A 179 11.76 17.11 15.23
N CYS A 180 10.67 16.84 15.94
CA CYS A 180 10.60 15.89 17.07
C CYS A 180 9.96 14.56 16.64
N TYR A 181 9.28 14.53 15.49
CA TYR A 181 8.58 13.36 14.97
C TYR A 181 9.48 12.14 14.80
N PHE A 182 10.77 12.33 14.52
CA PHE A 182 11.73 11.23 14.44
C PHE A 182 12.46 10.93 15.77
N ARG A 183 12.51 11.88 16.72
CA ARG A 183 13.37 11.82 17.94
C ARG A 183 12.73 11.15 19.15
N SER A 184 11.41 11.03 19.22
CA SER A 184 10.72 10.38 20.36
C SER A 184 11.08 8.88 20.50
N LYS A 185 11.17 8.38 21.74
CA LYS A 185 11.41 6.95 22.04
C LYS A 185 10.18 6.06 21.77
N GLU A 186 9.02 6.65 21.49
CA GLU A 186 7.74 5.96 21.22
C GLU A 186 7.48 5.75 19.71
N SER A 187 8.47 5.22 18.98
CA SER A 187 8.36 5.02 17.53
C SER A 187 7.19 4.11 17.12
N LYS A 188 6.77 3.18 17.99
CA LYS A 188 5.70 2.20 17.74
C LYS A 188 4.32 2.82 17.54
N TYR A 189 4.07 3.98 18.16
CA TYR A 189 2.75 4.63 18.12
C TYR A 189 2.67 5.77 17.10
N ARG A 190 3.67 5.89 16.22
CA ARG A 190 3.70 6.91 15.19
C ARG A 190 2.82 6.56 14.01
N MET A 191 2.34 7.60 13.35
CA MET A 191 1.62 7.44 12.11
C MET A 191 2.62 7.19 10.97
N SER A 192 2.21 6.41 9.98
CA SER A 192 3.00 6.14 8.80
C SER A 192 2.06 5.94 7.62
N MET A 193 2.57 6.09 6.39
CA MET A 193 1.77 5.84 5.19
C MET A 193 1.14 4.43 5.19
N PRO A 194 1.86 3.31 5.49
CA PRO A 194 1.22 2.00 5.61
C PRO A 194 0.11 1.93 6.67
N ARG A 195 0.24 2.69 7.76
CA ARG A 195 -0.76 2.75 8.83
C ARG A 195 -2.03 3.46 8.37
N THR A 196 -1.99 4.38 7.40
CA THR A 196 -3.21 4.98 6.82
C THR A 196 -4.06 3.92 6.11
N LEU A 197 -3.42 3.01 5.37
CA LEU A 197 -4.11 1.87 4.74
C LEU A 197 -4.60 0.87 5.78
N ALA A 198 -3.88 0.69 6.88
CA ALA A 198 -4.32 -0.16 7.99
C ALA A 198 -5.60 0.38 8.66
N PHE A 199 -5.73 1.70 8.83
CA PHE A 199 -6.99 2.31 9.29
C PHE A 199 -8.14 2.04 8.32
N CYS A 200 -7.91 2.25 7.02
CA CYS A 200 -8.91 1.96 5.99
C CYS A 200 -9.31 0.49 6.03
N TYR A 201 -8.35 -0.43 6.12
CA TYR A 201 -8.61 -1.87 6.22
C TYR A 201 -9.42 -2.25 7.45
N LEU A 202 -9.06 -1.76 8.64
CA LEU A 202 -9.81 -2.02 9.88
C LEU A 202 -11.25 -1.51 9.77
N ALA A 203 -11.44 -0.33 9.21
CA ALA A 203 -12.78 0.23 9.04
C ALA A 203 -13.60 -0.57 8.02
N LEU A 204 -13.01 -1.05 6.91
CA LEU A 204 -13.67 -1.91 5.92
C LEU A 204 -14.12 -3.24 6.55
N LEU A 205 -13.27 -3.83 7.39
CA LEU A 205 -13.61 -5.04 8.14
C LEU A 205 -14.77 -4.81 9.11
N TRP A 206 -14.77 -3.67 9.79
CA TRP A 206 -15.84 -3.31 10.74
C TRP A 206 -17.21 -3.20 10.04
N VAL A 207 -17.26 -2.54 8.88
CA VAL A 207 -18.49 -2.44 8.07
C VAL A 207 -18.81 -3.70 7.26
N ARG A 208 -17.90 -4.69 7.24
CA ARG A 208 -18.04 -5.97 6.52
C ARG A 208 -18.18 -5.81 5.00
N GLU A 209 -17.47 -4.83 4.45
CA GLU A 209 -17.42 -4.55 3.01
C GLU A 209 -16.64 -5.62 2.23
N ALA A 210 -16.95 -5.77 0.94
CA ALA A 210 -16.34 -6.81 0.08
C ALA A 210 -14.87 -6.56 -0.29
N ILE A 211 -14.36 -5.35 -0.05
CA ILE A 211 -13.00 -4.96 -0.40
C ILE A 211 -12.02 -5.62 0.55
N THR A 212 -11.28 -6.63 0.07
CA THR A 212 -10.25 -7.30 0.88
C THR A 212 -8.95 -6.51 0.90
N LEU A 213 -7.99 -6.92 1.73
CA LEU A 213 -6.69 -6.22 1.80
C LEU A 213 -5.93 -6.31 0.47
N SER A 214 -6.00 -7.45 -0.23
CA SER A 214 -5.45 -7.57 -1.59
C SER A 214 -6.10 -6.58 -2.57
N ASP A 215 -7.40 -6.32 -2.47
CA ASP A 215 -8.09 -5.35 -3.33
C ASP A 215 -7.66 -3.92 -2.98
N LEU A 216 -7.61 -3.58 -1.69
CA LEU A 216 -7.17 -2.26 -1.22
C LEU A 216 -5.76 -1.92 -1.75
N LEU A 217 -4.82 -2.86 -1.63
CA LEU A 217 -3.46 -2.67 -2.12
C LEU A 217 -3.38 -2.55 -3.64
N ARG A 218 -4.24 -3.28 -4.36
CA ARG A 218 -4.32 -3.19 -5.82
C ARG A 218 -4.93 -1.87 -6.30
N LEU A 219 -5.95 -1.38 -5.61
CA LEU A 219 -6.55 -0.07 -5.88
C LEU A 219 -5.55 1.06 -5.64
N VAL A 220 -4.73 0.94 -4.60
CA VAL A 220 -3.59 1.83 -4.34
C VAL A 220 -2.53 1.74 -5.44
N SER A 221 -2.14 0.52 -5.85
CA SER A 221 -1.09 0.36 -6.86
C SER A 221 -1.52 0.84 -8.25
N LYS A 222 -2.82 0.74 -8.57
CA LYS A 222 -3.43 1.28 -9.80
C LYS A 222 -3.76 2.78 -9.72
N GLY A 223 -3.54 3.43 -8.58
CA GLY A 223 -3.78 4.87 -8.41
C GLY A 223 -5.23 5.29 -8.19
N HIS A 224 -6.15 4.35 -7.96
CA HIS A 224 -7.54 4.65 -7.62
C HIS A 224 -7.70 5.18 -6.19
N ILE A 225 -6.79 4.81 -5.30
CA ILE A 225 -6.75 5.31 -3.93
C ILE A 225 -5.46 6.12 -3.75
N PRO A 226 -5.54 7.42 -3.39
CA PRO A 226 -4.38 8.27 -3.21
C PRO A 226 -3.41 7.71 -2.16
N TYR A 227 -2.15 7.49 -2.55
CA TYR A 227 -1.10 6.98 -1.66
C TYR A 227 0.29 7.52 -1.97
N VAL A 228 0.68 7.52 -3.24
CA VAL A 228 1.94 8.11 -3.71
C VAL A 228 1.73 9.60 -3.95
N ASN A 229 2.68 10.43 -3.51
CA ASN A 229 2.64 11.89 -3.67
C ASN A 229 1.36 12.59 -3.13
N VAL A 230 0.69 12.01 -2.13
CA VAL A 230 -0.58 12.57 -1.60
C VAL A 230 -0.44 13.98 -1.06
N HIS A 231 0.75 14.33 -0.57
CA HIS A 231 1.09 15.68 -0.10
C HIS A 231 0.88 16.78 -1.18
N GLU A 232 0.80 16.42 -2.47
CA GLU A 232 0.47 17.40 -3.53
C GLU A 232 -0.95 17.95 -3.45
N HIS A 233 -1.85 17.23 -2.76
CA HIS A 233 -3.24 17.61 -2.53
C HIS A 233 -3.44 18.34 -1.20
N PHE A 234 -2.36 18.67 -0.48
CA PHE A 234 -2.46 19.43 0.75
C PHE A 234 -2.82 20.89 0.43
N PRO A 235 -3.61 21.56 1.30
CA PRO A 235 -3.92 22.98 1.14
C PRO A 235 -2.65 23.84 1.07
N GLU A 236 -2.70 24.95 0.34
CA GLU A 236 -1.52 25.83 0.14
C GLU A 236 -1.01 26.41 1.46
N GLU A 237 -1.90 26.56 2.44
CA GLU A 237 -1.60 27.05 3.78
C GLU A 237 -0.75 26.04 4.58
N MET A 238 -0.77 24.75 4.23
CA MET A 238 0.10 23.72 4.79
C MET A 238 1.39 23.62 3.97
N ALA A 239 2.29 24.60 4.17
CA ALA A 239 3.57 24.62 3.50
C ALA A 239 4.35 23.32 3.80
N PHE A 240 4.61 22.49 2.79
CA PHE A 240 5.27 21.20 2.94
C PHE A 240 6.77 21.30 2.61
N PHE A 241 7.63 21.29 3.62
CA PHE A 241 9.08 21.47 3.40
C PHE A 241 9.97 20.83 4.49
N GLY A 242 11.26 20.71 4.18
CA GLY A 242 12.26 20.30 5.18
C GLY A 242 12.05 18.88 5.74
N LYS A 243 11.80 18.77 7.04
CA LYS A 243 11.71 17.48 7.78
C LYS A 243 10.36 16.79 7.63
N ASP A 244 9.35 17.45 7.07
CA ASP A 244 8.05 16.84 6.76
C ASP A 244 8.16 15.87 5.57
N ALA A 245 9.06 16.20 4.63
CA ALA A 245 9.29 15.47 3.39
C ALA A 245 9.42 13.95 3.57
N PRO A 246 10.33 13.43 4.43
CA PRO A 246 10.47 11.99 4.63
C PRO A 246 9.27 11.31 5.29
N ILE A 247 8.39 12.04 6.00
CA ILE A 247 7.27 11.44 6.75
C ILE A 247 6.19 10.92 5.79
N PHE A 248 5.90 11.70 4.75
CA PHE A 248 4.85 11.42 3.76
C PHE A 248 5.40 10.89 2.42
N ARG A 249 6.73 10.74 2.31
CA ARG A 249 7.36 10.18 1.12
C ARG A 249 7.14 8.68 1.07
N VAL A 250 6.62 8.22 -0.07
CA VAL A 250 6.45 6.80 -0.38
C VAL A 250 7.50 6.41 -1.42
N GLU A 251 8.35 5.44 -1.09
CA GLU A 251 9.38 4.91 -1.99
C GLU A 251 9.01 3.53 -2.56
N SER A 252 8.05 2.85 -1.94
CA SER A 252 7.49 1.59 -2.41
C SER A 252 6.08 1.38 -1.87
N PHE A 253 5.29 0.55 -2.55
CA PHE A 253 3.99 0.12 -2.02
C PHE A 253 4.21 -0.85 -0.84
N PRO A 254 3.41 -0.74 0.24
CA PRO A 254 3.55 -1.63 1.38
C PRO A 254 3.11 -3.04 1.03
N THR A 255 3.77 -4.04 1.62
CA THR A 255 3.38 -5.44 1.45
C THR A 255 2.11 -5.76 2.21
N TYR A 256 1.37 -6.78 1.77
CA TYR A 256 0.20 -7.32 2.48
C TYR A 256 0.49 -7.54 3.97
N ARG A 257 1.56 -8.28 4.27
CA ARG A 257 1.96 -8.61 5.65
C ARG A 257 2.28 -7.38 6.49
N LYS A 258 2.83 -6.32 5.87
CA LYS A 258 3.13 -5.06 6.56
C LYS A 258 1.85 -4.32 6.95
N VAL A 259 0.91 -4.13 6.02
CA VAL A 259 -0.37 -3.45 6.33
C VAL A 259 -1.21 -4.26 7.32
N HIS A 260 -1.26 -5.58 7.15
CA HIS A 260 -1.96 -6.48 8.08
C HIS A 260 -1.39 -6.38 9.50
N LYS A 261 -0.06 -6.41 9.66
CA LYS A 261 0.61 -6.21 10.96
C LYS A 261 0.30 -4.85 11.57
N GLU A 262 0.36 -3.78 10.78
CA GLU A 262 -0.01 -2.43 11.24
C GLU A 262 -1.48 -2.38 11.70
N ALA A 263 -2.39 -3.10 11.04
CA ALA A 263 -3.79 -3.18 11.44
C ALA A 263 -3.98 -3.92 12.77
N GLU A 264 -3.26 -5.02 13.01
CA GLU A 264 -3.27 -5.70 14.31
C GLU A 264 -2.72 -4.81 15.43
N GLU A 265 -1.61 -4.12 15.17
CA GLU A 265 -1.02 -3.17 16.12
C GLU A 265 -1.95 -1.98 16.42
N LEU A 266 -2.61 -1.45 15.38
CA LEU A 266 -3.62 -0.39 15.54
C LEU A 266 -4.83 -0.89 16.34
N ALA A 267 -5.36 -2.06 16.05
CA ALA A 267 -6.51 -2.61 16.78
C ALA A 267 -6.20 -2.76 18.27
N ALA A 268 -4.99 -3.22 18.59
CA ALA A 268 -4.49 -3.32 19.97
C ALA A 268 -4.30 -1.94 20.62
N LEU A 269 -3.67 -0.98 19.93
CA LEU A 269 -3.46 0.40 20.42
C LEU A 269 -4.79 1.10 20.72
N LEU A 270 -5.74 0.98 19.80
CA LEU A 270 -7.07 1.54 19.93
C LEU A 270 -7.89 0.81 20.99
N GLN A 271 -7.54 -0.43 21.35
CA GLN A 271 -8.35 -1.31 22.21
C GLN A 271 -9.75 -1.49 21.60
N LEU A 272 -9.80 -1.81 20.30
CA LEU A 272 -11.07 -2.03 19.60
C LEU A 272 -11.82 -3.21 20.25
N PRO A 273 -13.17 -3.15 20.32
CA PRO A 273 -13.96 -4.26 20.81
C PRO A 273 -14.00 -5.40 19.78
N ILE A 274 -14.73 -6.47 20.12
CA ILE A 274 -15.07 -7.53 19.18
C ILE A 274 -15.74 -6.89 17.95
N PHE A 275 -15.30 -7.30 16.76
CA PHE A 275 -15.88 -6.78 15.52
C PHE A 275 -17.29 -7.34 15.32
N PRO A 276 -18.15 -6.65 14.55
CA PRO A 276 -19.43 -7.24 14.16
C PRO A 276 -19.26 -8.63 13.53
N PRO A 277 -20.14 -9.60 13.84
CA PRO A 277 -19.96 -10.98 13.41
C PRO A 277 -20.04 -11.13 11.88
N VAL A 278 -19.17 -11.97 11.34
CA VAL A 278 -19.17 -12.33 9.91
C VAL A 278 -20.03 -13.57 9.69
N THR A 279 -21.29 -13.35 9.32
CA THR A 279 -22.28 -14.40 9.00
C THR A 279 -22.10 -14.92 7.57
N GLN A 280 -22.86 -15.96 7.19
CA GLN A 280 -22.77 -16.57 5.85
C GLN A 280 -23.15 -15.62 4.69
N ASP A 281 -24.03 -14.64 4.97
CA ASP A 281 -24.49 -13.67 4.00
C ASP A 281 -23.56 -12.46 3.85
N CYS A 282 -22.57 -12.32 4.75
CA CYS A 282 -21.59 -11.24 4.66
C CYS A 282 -20.64 -11.47 3.48
N LEU A 283 -20.32 -10.41 2.73
CA LEU A 283 -19.41 -10.47 1.57
C LEU A 283 -17.99 -10.93 1.94
N LEU A 284 -17.59 -10.75 3.20
CA LEU A 284 -16.32 -11.26 3.75
C LEU A 284 -16.32 -12.77 4.04
N HIS A 285 -17.48 -13.44 3.98
CA HIS A 285 -17.56 -14.87 4.25
C HIS A 285 -16.82 -15.67 3.16
N PRO A 286 -16.01 -16.69 3.51
CA PRO A 286 -15.20 -17.43 2.55
C PRO A 286 -16.02 -18.09 1.44
N THR A 287 -17.29 -18.45 1.68
CA THR A 287 -18.18 -18.97 0.64
C THR A 287 -18.37 -17.97 -0.51
N LEU A 288 -18.47 -16.66 -0.23
CA LEU A 288 -18.68 -15.64 -1.26
C LEU A 288 -17.34 -15.21 -1.88
N ILE A 289 -16.31 -14.98 -1.06
CA ILE A 289 -14.98 -14.62 -1.55
C ILE A 289 -14.43 -15.68 -2.52
N THR A 290 -14.63 -16.97 -2.22
CA THR A 290 -14.14 -18.05 -3.09
C THR A 290 -14.83 -18.07 -4.46
N VAL A 291 -16.09 -17.63 -4.59
CA VAL A 291 -16.74 -17.48 -5.90
C VAL A 291 -15.93 -16.51 -6.76
N ARG A 292 -15.58 -15.35 -6.21
CA ARG A 292 -14.78 -14.33 -6.91
C ARG A 292 -13.47 -14.90 -7.43
N TYR A 293 -12.72 -15.61 -6.59
CA TYR A 293 -11.43 -16.17 -6.99
C TYR A 293 -11.52 -17.38 -7.92
N LEU A 294 -12.61 -18.17 -7.85
CA LEU A 294 -12.88 -19.19 -8.85
C LEU A 294 -13.15 -18.57 -10.22
N MET A 295 -13.90 -17.47 -10.26
CA MET A 295 -14.16 -16.72 -11.50
C MET A 295 -12.87 -16.11 -12.08
N ASP A 296 -12.07 -15.45 -11.24
CA ASP A 296 -10.81 -14.81 -11.66
C ASP A 296 -9.79 -15.85 -12.14
N ALA A 297 -9.74 -17.02 -11.52
CA ALA A 297 -8.89 -18.15 -11.94
C ALA A 297 -9.47 -18.98 -13.11
N ASN A 298 -10.61 -18.58 -13.71
CA ASN A 298 -11.30 -19.31 -14.78
C ASN A 298 -11.64 -20.77 -14.45
N LEU A 299 -12.00 -21.05 -13.19
CA LEU A 299 -12.38 -22.38 -12.74
C LEU A 299 -13.90 -22.63 -12.92
N PRO A 300 -14.34 -23.89 -13.09
CA PRO A 300 -15.76 -24.19 -13.27
C PRO A 300 -16.61 -23.92 -12.03
N ASP A 301 -17.86 -23.49 -12.22
CA ASP A 301 -18.79 -23.17 -11.13
C ASP A 301 -19.05 -24.38 -10.21
N LYS A 302 -19.01 -25.59 -10.78
CA LYS A 302 -19.17 -26.85 -10.03
C LYS A 302 -18.09 -27.08 -8.97
N VAL A 303 -16.94 -26.41 -9.03
CA VAL A 303 -15.88 -26.48 -8.02
C VAL A 303 -16.34 -25.84 -6.70
N HIS A 304 -17.20 -24.82 -6.76
CA HIS A 304 -17.65 -24.07 -5.58
C HIS A 304 -18.40 -24.95 -4.56
N ALA A 305 -19.21 -25.91 -5.03
CA ALA A 305 -19.89 -26.84 -4.14
C ALA A 305 -18.92 -27.72 -3.32
N LEU A 306 -17.73 -28.02 -3.87
CA LEU A 306 -16.68 -28.76 -3.16
C LEU A 306 -15.92 -27.85 -2.21
N VAL A 307 -15.64 -26.61 -2.62
CA VAL A 307 -15.06 -25.56 -1.75
C VAL A 307 -15.93 -25.37 -0.50
N CYS A 308 -17.25 -25.26 -0.64
CA CYS A 308 -18.18 -25.16 0.48
C CYS A 308 -18.08 -26.35 1.45
N LYS A 309 -17.92 -27.57 0.93
CA LYS A 309 -17.71 -28.76 1.77
C LYS A 309 -16.39 -28.68 2.53
N VAL A 310 -15.31 -28.19 1.91
CA VAL A 310 -14.03 -27.99 2.58
C VAL A 310 -14.17 -26.95 3.69
N ILE A 311 -14.82 -25.80 3.43
CA ILE A 311 -15.10 -24.76 4.43
C ILE A 311 -15.83 -25.32 5.65
N GLN A 312 -16.87 -26.14 5.41
CA GLN A 312 -17.64 -26.80 6.48
C GLN A 312 -16.78 -27.78 7.27
N GLN A 313 -15.98 -28.62 6.59
CA GLN A 313 -15.16 -29.64 7.25
C GLN A 313 -13.99 -29.06 8.04
N THR A 314 -13.44 -27.92 7.65
CA THR A 314 -12.35 -27.24 8.37
C THR A 314 -12.85 -26.26 9.44
N ALA A 315 -14.18 -26.11 9.57
CA ALA A 315 -14.82 -25.13 10.44
C ALA A 315 -14.32 -23.69 10.25
N MET A 316 -13.86 -23.36 9.03
CA MET A 316 -13.36 -22.02 8.69
C MET A 316 -14.48 -21.05 8.27
N GLY A 317 -15.71 -21.54 8.11
CA GLY A 317 -16.91 -20.72 7.89
C GLY A 317 -17.65 -20.36 9.19
N LYS A 318 -17.09 -20.66 10.37
CA LYS A 318 -17.74 -20.34 11.64
C LYS A 318 -17.46 -18.91 12.04
N GLU A 319 -18.44 -18.22 12.62
CA GLU A 319 -18.33 -16.84 13.09
C GLU A 319 -17.15 -16.64 14.05
N SER A 320 -16.90 -17.59 14.96
CA SER A 320 -15.78 -17.53 15.91
C SER A 320 -14.40 -17.63 15.27
N PHE A 321 -14.31 -18.13 14.04
CA PHE A 321 -13.08 -18.15 13.26
C PHE A 321 -12.90 -16.91 12.39
N LEU A 322 -14.02 -16.36 11.90
CA LEU A 322 -14.04 -15.24 10.98
C LEU A 322 -14.10 -13.88 11.67
N THR A 323 -14.56 -13.80 12.92
CA THR A 323 -14.75 -12.51 13.59
C THR A 323 -13.51 -12.17 14.42
N PHE A 324 -13.00 -10.94 14.28
CA PHE A 324 -11.90 -10.47 15.12
C PHE A 324 -12.38 -10.30 16.57
N ASP A 325 -11.72 -11.02 17.47
CA ASP A 325 -12.00 -10.99 18.89
C ASP A 325 -10.71 -10.64 19.68
N PRO A 326 -10.63 -9.44 20.27
CA PRO A 326 -9.47 -9.01 21.05
C PRO A 326 -9.29 -9.80 22.36
N ALA A 327 -10.31 -10.52 22.85
CA ALA A 327 -10.25 -11.28 24.11
C ALA A 327 -9.52 -12.63 23.96
N GLN A 328 -9.22 -13.07 22.74
CA GLN A 328 -8.47 -14.31 22.51
C GLN A 328 -7.03 -14.20 23.02
N LYS A 329 -6.44 -15.33 23.44
CA LYS A 329 -5.04 -15.39 23.94
C LYS A 329 -4.01 -14.78 22.97
N LYS A 330 -4.27 -14.85 21.66
CA LYS A 330 -3.47 -14.24 20.60
C LYS A 330 -4.44 -13.67 19.56
N PRO A 331 -4.94 -12.43 19.76
CA PRO A 331 -5.90 -11.85 18.84
C PRO A 331 -5.21 -11.63 17.49
N ARG A 332 -5.85 -12.11 16.42
CA ARG A 332 -5.32 -12.00 15.06
C ARG A 332 -6.44 -11.65 14.10
N LEU A 333 -6.13 -10.77 13.16
CA LEU A 333 -7.07 -10.47 12.08
C LEU A 333 -7.06 -11.62 11.07
N PRO A 334 -8.23 -12.15 10.66
CA PRO A 334 -8.28 -13.17 9.63
C PRO A 334 -7.68 -12.68 8.30
N PHE A 335 -7.06 -13.61 7.57
CA PHE A 335 -6.55 -13.37 6.22
C PHE A 335 -7.59 -13.84 5.21
N TYR A 336 -8.75 -13.18 5.14
CA TYR A 336 -9.94 -13.68 4.44
C TYR A 336 -9.66 -14.11 2.98
N ASP A 337 -8.92 -13.29 2.23
CA ASP A 337 -8.58 -13.54 0.83
C ASP A 337 -7.55 -14.65 0.65
N VAL A 338 -6.47 -14.63 1.42
CA VAL A 338 -5.44 -15.68 1.40
C VAL A 338 -6.03 -17.03 1.84
N GLN A 339 -6.90 -17.04 2.84
CA GLN A 339 -7.61 -18.23 3.30
C GLN A 339 -8.56 -18.76 2.22
N ALA A 340 -9.34 -17.89 1.57
CA ALA A 340 -10.21 -18.28 0.46
C ALA A 340 -9.42 -18.93 -0.68
N ALA A 341 -8.32 -18.32 -1.12
CA ALA A 341 -7.45 -18.90 -2.13
C ALA A 341 -6.85 -20.24 -1.69
N ALA A 342 -6.38 -20.35 -0.44
CA ALA A 342 -5.85 -21.59 0.11
C ALA A 342 -6.88 -22.73 0.11
N ILE A 343 -8.14 -22.43 0.43
CA ILE A 343 -9.24 -23.40 0.39
C ILE A 343 -9.48 -23.88 -1.06
N ILE A 344 -9.42 -22.99 -2.05
CA ILE A 344 -9.51 -23.36 -3.47
C ILE A 344 -8.34 -24.27 -3.86
N VAL A 345 -7.10 -23.93 -3.47
CA VAL A 345 -5.91 -24.74 -3.73
C VAL A 345 -6.06 -26.14 -3.13
N VAL A 346 -6.48 -26.27 -1.87
CA VAL A 346 -6.74 -27.58 -1.24
C VAL A 346 -7.85 -28.34 -1.96
N THR A 347 -8.91 -27.65 -2.39
CA THR A 347 -9.99 -28.28 -3.18
C THR A 347 -9.47 -28.82 -4.51
N MET A 348 -8.60 -28.07 -5.19
CA MET A 348 -7.95 -28.52 -6.43
C MET A 348 -7.00 -29.70 -6.18
N LYS A 349 -6.28 -29.72 -5.06
CA LYS A 349 -5.48 -30.90 -4.62
C LYS A 349 -6.37 -32.12 -4.38
N LEU A 350 -7.53 -31.96 -3.73
CA LEU A 350 -8.47 -33.07 -3.52
C LEU A 350 -8.98 -33.63 -4.87
N LEU A 351 -9.31 -32.75 -5.82
CA LEU A 351 -9.85 -33.12 -7.13
C LEU A 351 -8.82 -33.79 -8.05
N TYR A 352 -7.64 -33.20 -8.18
CA TYR A 352 -6.65 -33.54 -9.22
C TYR A 352 -5.34 -34.09 -8.68
N ARG A 353 -5.20 -34.17 -7.36
CA ARG A 353 -3.96 -34.48 -6.65
C ARG A 353 -2.86 -33.44 -6.83
N LEU A 354 -2.69 -32.83 -8.02
CA LEU A 354 -1.64 -31.84 -8.32
C LEU A 354 -0.24 -32.39 -8.00
N ASN A 355 0.11 -33.54 -8.55
CA ASN A 355 1.38 -34.24 -8.27
C ASN A 355 2.20 -34.51 -9.54
N ASP A 356 2.01 -33.68 -10.57
CA ASP A 356 2.56 -33.75 -11.91
C ASP A 356 2.26 -35.05 -12.67
N LYS A 357 1.29 -35.85 -12.22
CA LYS A 357 0.97 -37.15 -12.82
C LYS A 357 -0.53 -37.39 -12.93
N VAL A 358 -1.25 -37.34 -11.81
CA VAL A 358 -2.67 -37.71 -11.76
C VAL A 358 -3.52 -36.70 -12.52
N GLU A 359 -3.25 -35.40 -12.37
CA GLU A 359 -3.94 -34.31 -13.04
C GLU A 359 -3.90 -34.43 -14.57
N TRP A 360 -2.76 -34.83 -15.12
CA TRP A 360 -2.56 -34.97 -16.56
C TRP A 360 -3.24 -36.23 -17.10
N ARG A 361 -3.23 -37.33 -16.34
CA ARG A 361 -4.00 -38.54 -16.68
C ARG A 361 -5.51 -38.28 -16.67
N LEU A 362 -6.01 -37.56 -15.66
CA LEU A 362 -7.42 -37.17 -15.56
C LEU A 362 -7.82 -36.23 -16.72
N SER A 363 -6.96 -35.28 -17.08
CA SER A 363 -7.16 -34.38 -18.23
C SER A 363 -7.26 -35.14 -19.55
N LYS A 364 -6.33 -36.08 -19.83
CA LYS A 364 -6.38 -36.93 -21.02
C LYS A 364 -7.67 -37.77 -21.07
N LYS A 365 -8.14 -38.26 -19.92
CA LYS A 365 -9.40 -39.02 -19.81
C LYS A 365 -10.62 -38.14 -20.12
N ALA A 366 -10.64 -36.90 -19.62
CA ALA A 366 -11.71 -35.94 -19.88
C ALA A 366 -11.80 -35.56 -21.36
N GLU A 367 -10.65 -35.31 -22.00
CA GLU A 367 -10.59 -34.98 -23.43
C GLU A 367 -11.06 -36.13 -24.33
N ARG A 368 -10.65 -37.37 -24.02
CA ARG A 368 -11.09 -38.57 -24.74
C ARG A 368 -12.60 -38.77 -24.63
N LYS A 369 -13.18 -38.55 -23.45
CA LYS A 369 -14.64 -38.66 -23.24
C LYS A 369 -15.39 -37.53 -23.96
N GLY A 370 -14.86 -36.31 -23.99
CA GLY A 370 -15.41 -35.20 -24.76
C GLY A 370 -15.50 -35.53 -26.26
N LYS A 371 -14.40 -35.98 -26.87
CA LYS A 371 -14.36 -36.36 -28.30
C LYS A 371 -15.34 -37.49 -28.65
N LYS A 372 -15.51 -38.48 -27.77
CA LYS A 372 -16.47 -39.57 -27.97
C LYS A 372 -17.93 -39.08 -27.99
N MET A 373 -18.26 -38.02 -27.27
CA MET A 373 -19.60 -37.43 -27.31
C MET A 373 -19.84 -36.58 -28.56
N ASP A 374 -18.81 -35.94 -29.11
CA ASP A 374 -18.93 -35.16 -30.36
C ASP A 374 -19.07 -36.04 -31.61
N HIS A 375 -18.41 -37.20 -31.66
CA HIS A 375 -18.47 -38.11 -32.82
C HIS A 375 -19.70 -39.04 -32.83
N GLY A 376 -20.47 -39.12 -31.74
CA GLY A 376 -21.71 -39.88 -31.67
C GLY A 376 -22.94 -38.97 -31.80
N LYS A 377 -23.62 -38.99 -32.95
CA LYS A 377 -24.93 -38.33 -33.19
C LYS A 377 -26.00 -38.82 -32.19
N LYS A 378 -25.99 -38.29 -30.97
CA LYS A 378 -27.17 -38.17 -30.10
C LYS A 378 -26.99 -36.90 -29.27
N LYS A 379 -27.52 -35.78 -29.78
CA LYS A 379 -27.78 -34.57 -28.99
C LYS A 379 -28.87 -34.86 -27.95
N THR A 380 -28.59 -35.71 -26.97
CA THR A 380 -29.40 -35.75 -25.75
C THR A 380 -29.04 -34.53 -24.92
N LYS A 381 -30.03 -33.64 -24.74
CA LYS A 381 -30.01 -32.43 -23.93
C LYS A 381 -29.25 -32.62 -22.60
N LYS A 382 -28.39 -31.64 -22.26
CA LYS A 382 -27.79 -31.34 -20.94
C LYS A 382 -26.52 -32.11 -20.48
N GLY A 383 -25.61 -32.50 -21.36
CA GLY A 383 -24.23 -32.85 -20.97
C GLY A 383 -23.25 -31.72 -21.32
N GLY A 384 -22.85 -30.87 -20.36
CA GLY A 384 -21.88 -29.80 -20.61
C GLY A 384 -20.47 -30.32 -20.91
N GLU A 385 -19.69 -29.60 -21.73
CA GLU A 385 -18.32 -30.00 -22.08
C GLU A 385 -17.46 -30.21 -20.81
N MET A 386 -16.66 -31.28 -20.80
CA MET A 386 -15.89 -31.66 -19.60
C MET A 386 -14.74 -30.68 -19.35
N PHE A 387 -14.46 -30.42 -18.07
CA PHE A 387 -13.28 -29.65 -17.68
C PHE A 387 -12.01 -30.51 -17.84
N SER A 388 -11.01 -29.96 -18.52
CA SER A 388 -9.66 -30.51 -18.61
C SER A 388 -8.70 -29.54 -17.95
N LEU A 389 -8.00 -29.99 -16.91
CA LEU A 389 -6.98 -29.17 -16.22
C LEU A 389 -5.86 -28.79 -17.20
N ARG A 390 -5.54 -29.65 -18.17
CA ARG A 390 -4.61 -29.31 -19.25
C ARG A 390 -5.10 -28.15 -20.11
N LYS A 391 -6.36 -28.19 -20.59
CA LYS A 391 -6.91 -27.07 -21.39
C LYS A 391 -6.94 -25.78 -20.57
N TRP A 392 -7.33 -25.87 -19.29
CA TRP A 392 -7.34 -24.72 -18.39
C TRP A 392 -5.95 -24.11 -18.21
N TYR A 393 -4.92 -24.91 -17.95
CA TYR A 393 -3.54 -24.45 -17.89
C TYR A 393 -3.12 -23.73 -19.18
N MET A 394 -3.41 -24.32 -20.35
CA MET A 394 -3.06 -23.72 -21.65
C MET A 394 -3.78 -22.38 -21.93
N ILE A 395 -4.94 -22.15 -21.32
CA ILE A 395 -5.69 -20.89 -21.45
C ILE A 395 -5.17 -19.85 -20.44
N VAL A 396 -4.97 -20.25 -19.19
CA VAL A 396 -4.63 -19.33 -18.10
C VAL A 396 -3.16 -18.95 -18.11
N GLN A 397 -2.24 -19.84 -18.48
CA GLN A 397 -0.80 -19.55 -18.45
C GLN A 397 -0.42 -18.35 -19.34
N PRO A 398 -0.81 -18.28 -20.63
CA PRO A 398 -0.48 -17.12 -21.46
C PRO A 398 -1.12 -15.82 -20.95
N ALA A 399 -2.33 -15.88 -20.40
CA ALA A 399 -2.98 -14.71 -19.80
C ALA A 399 -2.24 -14.21 -18.55
N LEU A 400 -1.82 -15.13 -17.68
CA LEU A 400 -1.03 -14.83 -16.50
C LEU A 400 0.33 -14.21 -16.86
N GLU A 401 1.02 -14.73 -17.87
CA GLU A 401 2.29 -14.16 -18.36
C GLU A 401 2.10 -12.73 -18.91
N ARG A 402 1.06 -12.50 -19.72
CA ARG A 402 0.72 -11.15 -20.20
C ARG A 402 0.39 -10.20 -19.04
N ALA A 403 -0.35 -10.65 -18.04
CA ALA A 403 -0.71 -9.84 -16.89
C ALA A 403 0.53 -9.48 -16.04
N ARG A 404 1.48 -10.41 -15.86
CA ARG A 404 2.75 -10.16 -15.18
C ARG A 404 3.60 -9.12 -15.91
N GLU A 405 3.67 -9.22 -17.24
CA GLU A 405 4.42 -8.26 -18.05
C GLU A 405 3.77 -6.86 -17.98
N LYS A 406 2.44 -6.77 -18.07
CA LYS A 406 1.69 -5.51 -17.88
C LYS A 406 1.96 -4.90 -16.50
N GLU A 407 1.97 -5.70 -15.43
CA GLU A 407 2.24 -5.20 -14.07
C GLU A 407 3.70 -4.70 -13.94
N LYS A 408 4.65 -5.40 -14.55
CA LYS A 408 6.06 -4.99 -14.59
C LYS A 408 6.22 -3.65 -15.32
N GLN A 409 5.58 -3.49 -16.48
CA GLN A 409 5.57 -2.25 -17.24
C GLN A 409 4.94 -1.11 -16.44
N ALA A 410 3.79 -1.35 -15.80
CA ALA A 410 3.14 -0.35 -14.94
C ALA A 410 4.06 0.08 -13.78
N LYS A 411 4.72 -0.86 -13.10
CA LYS A 411 5.70 -0.57 -12.04
C LYS A 411 6.88 0.27 -12.54
N THR A 412 7.37 0.03 -13.76
CA THR A 412 8.45 0.83 -14.36
C THR A 412 7.99 2.24 -14.74
N MET A 413 6.73 2.40 -15.15
CA MET A 413 6.14 3.68 -15.54
C MET A 413 5.61 4.48 -14.35
N GLN A 414 5.60 3.90 -13.15
CA GLN A 414 5.07 4.52 -11.94
C GLN A 414 5.81 5.82 -11.59
N GLN A 415 5.05 6.90 -11.44
CA GLN A 415 5.58 8.19 -11.02
C GLN A 415 5.77 8.24 -9.49
N TRP A 416 6.98 7.91 -9.03
CA TRP A 416 7.36 7.97 -7.61
C TRP A 416 7.74 9.37 -7.12
N LYS A 417 8.14 10.26 -8.03
CA LYS A 417 8.54 11.63 -7.70
C LYS A 417 7.38 12.59 -7.94
N SER A 418 7.16 13.47 -6.97
CA SER A 418 6.18 14.54 -7.05
C SER A 418 6.47 15.48 -8.23
N LYS A 419 5.40 15.93 -8.90
CA LYS A 419 5.41 17.07 -9.84
C LYS A 419 5.81 18.36 -9.11
N LYS A 420 5.48 18.50 -7.83
CA LYS A 420 5.95 19.60 -6.97
C LYS A 420 7.15 19.14 -6.14
N PRO A 421 8.40 19.53 -6.47
CA PRO A 421 9.58 19.01 -5.78
C PRO A 421 9.64 19.52 -4.34
N ILE A 422 9.90 18.61 -3.41
CA ILE A 422 10.01 18.96 -2.01
C ILE A 422 11.38 19.60 -1.75
N ILE A 423 11.40 20.89 -1.45
CA ILE A 423 12.63 21.63 -1.21
C ILE A 423 13.07 21.38 0.24
N ARG A 424 14.12 20.57 0.41
CA ARG A 424 14.73 20.29 1.73
C ARG A 424 15.69 21.39 2.19
N HIS A 425 16.25 22.16 1.25
CA HIS A 425 17.25 23.20 1.49
C HIS A 425 17.17 24.30 0.41
N LEU A 426 17.05 25.56 0.80
CA LEU A 426 16.92 26.71 -0.12
C LEU A 426 18.09 26.82 -1.11
N PRO A 427 19.37 26.69 -0.69
CA PRO A 427 20.51 26.68 -1.62
C PRO A 427 20.54 25.53 -2.64
N ILE A 428 19.87 24.40 -2.39
CA ILE A 428 19.83 23.25 -3.32
C ILE A 428 18.62 23.35 -4.26
N LYS A 429 17.74 24.35 -4.08
CA LYS A 429 16.54 24.55 -4.91
C LYS A 429 16.88 24.64 -6.40
N SER A 430 17.89 25.43 -6.76
CA SER A 430 18.35 25.59 -8.15
C SER A 430 18.88 24.29 -8.74
N VAL A 431 19.64 23.50 -7.97
CA VAL A 431 20.16 22.19 -8.35
C VAL A 431 19.02 21.17 -8.56
N LEU A 432 18.03 21.14 -7.66
CA LEU A 432 16.86 20.27 -7.79
C LEU A 432 16.01 20.64 -9.00
N GLN A 433 15.79 21.94 -9.24
CA GLN A 433 15.08 22.42 -10.42
C GLN A 433 15.85 22.12 -11.71
N LYS A 434 17.19 22.25 -11.73
CA LYS A 434 18.02 21.87 -12.89
C LYS A 434 17.97 20.36 -13.14
N ARG A 435 18.15 19.52 -12.11
CA ARG A 435 18.03 18.05 -12.22
C ARG A 435 16.64 17.62 -12.70
N ARG A 436 15.59 18.30 -12.25
CA ARG A 436 14.22 18.09 -12.71
C ARG A 436 14.08 18.39 -14.20
N ARG A 437 14.47 19.59 -14.64
CA ARG A 437 14.40 19.97 -16.07
C ARG A 437 15.13 18.97 -16.95
N VAL A 438 16.34 18.55 -16.54
CA VAL A 438 17.11 17.52 -17.24
C VAL A 438 16.37 16.18 -17.26
N ALA A 439 15.79 15.74 -16.13
CA ALA A 439 15.04 14.48 -16.08
C ALA A 439 13.76 14.52 -16.92
N GLU A 440 13.01 15.63 -16.91
CA GLU A 440 11.80 15.83 -17.74
C GLU A 440 12.16 15.88 -19.23
N GLN A 441 13.26 16.55 -19.59
CA GLN A 441 13.77 16.59 -20.96
C GLN A 441 14.23 15.21 -21.43
N LEU A 442 14.97 14.46 -20.60
CA LEU A 442 15.37 13.08 -20.90
C LEU A 442 14.16 12.16 -21.04
N GLN A 443 13.18 12.28 -20.15
CA GLN A 443 11.96 11.47 -20.21
C GLN A 443 11.14 11.80 -21.47
N SER A 444 11.05 13.07 -21.85
CA SER A 444 10.37 13.50 -23.08
C SER A 444 11.10 13.00 -24.33
N SER A 445 12.44 13.09 -24.34
CA SER A 445 13.27 12.58 -25.44
C SER A 445 13.17 11.06 -25.57
N PHE A 446 13.21 10.34 -24.45
CA PHE A 446 13.06 8.89 -24.44
C PHE A 446 11.66 8.45 -24.92
N ARG A 447 10.61 9.16 -24.51
CA ARG A 447 9.24 8.92 -25.01
C ARG A 447 9.12 9.14 -26.51
N ALA A 448 9.66 10.25 -27.02
CA ALA A 448 9.68 10.55 -28.45
C ALA A 448 10.40 9.46 -29.26
N LEU A 449 11.53 8.97 -28.75
CA LEU A 449 12.29 7.88 -29.38
C LEU A 449 11.60 6.51 -29.28
N SER A 450 10.86 6.27 -28.21
CA SER A 450 10.20 4.98 -27.94
C SER A 450 8.81 4.86 -28.61
N GLY A 451 8.30 5.92 -29.24
CA GLY A 451 6.96 5.94 -29.83
C GLY A 451 5.82 5.71 -28.83
N SER A 452 6.07 5.92 -27.53
CA SER A 452 5.09 5.64 -26.47
C SER A 452 4.11 6.81 -26.32
N SER A 453 2.84 6.58 -26.62
CA SER A 453 1.76 7.55 -26.38
C SER A 453 1.65 7.86 -24.89
N PRO A 454 1.49 9.13 -24.49
CA PRO A 454 1.22 9.48 -23.11
C PRO A 454 -0.20 9.08 -22.74
N GLU A 455 -0.39 8.79 -21.45
CA GLU A 455 -1.64 8.37 -20.80
C GLU A 455 -2.06 6.93 -21.06
N GLN A 456 -1.54 6.03 -20.21
CA GLN A 456 -2.40 4.97 -19.70
C GLN A 456 -3.63 5.67 -19.09
N GLN A 457 -4.75 5.69 -19.82
CA GLN A 457 -6.04 5.97 -19.22
C GLN A 457 -6.12 5.12 -17.94
N VAL A 458 -6.46 5.76 -16.83
CA VAL A 458 -6.71 5.06 -15.57
C VAL A 458 -7.84 4.08 -15.86
N SER A 459 -7.48 2.82 -16.08
CA SER A 459 -8.43 1.76 -16.42
C SER A 459 -9.53 1.75 -15.37
N SER A 460 -10.79 1.61 -15.76
CA SER A 460 -11.89 1.58 -14.79
C SER A 460 -11.58 0.63 -13.63
N PRO A 461 -11.88 1.05 -12.38
CA PRO A 461 -11.56 0.24 -11.21
C PRO A 461 -12.27 -1.11 -11.32
N SER A 462 -11.49 -2.19 -11.23
CA SER A 462 -12.01 -3.56 -11.27
C SER A 462 -11.39 -4.41 -10.17
N SER A 463 -12.25 -5.16 -9.49
CA SER A 463 -11.87 -6.16 -8.51
C SER A 463 -11.40 -7.47 -9.15
N PHE A 464 -11.67 -7.69 -10.43
CA PHE A 464 -11.17 -8.82 -11.23
C PHE A 464 -9.86 -8.45 -11.94
N LEU A 465 -8.95 -9.39 -12.03
CA LEU A 465 -7.69 -9.23 -12.77
C LEU A 465 -7.81 -9.75 -14.20
N PHE A 466 -8.63 -10.78 -14.40
CA PHE A 466 -8.81 -11.40 -15.69
C PHE A 466 -10.25 -11.28 -16.18
N LEU A 467 -10.41 -11.08 -17.48
CA LEU A 467 -11.71 -11.03 -18.15
C LEU A 467 -11.86 -12.27 -19.04
N TRP A 468 -12.69 -13.23 -18.62
CA TRP A 468 -12.89 -14.49 -19.34
C TRP A 468 -14.22 -14.49 -20.09
N GLY A 469 -14.19 -14.73 -21.40
CA GLY A 469 -15.39 -14.69 -22.21
C GLY A 469 -15.12 -14.61 -23.71
N THR A 470 -16.11 -14.09 -24.42
CA THR A 470 -16.07 -13.81 -25.86
C THR A 470 -16.10 -12.31 -26.17
N GLU A 471 -16.05 -11.48 -25.13
CA GLU A 471 -16.08 -10.02 -25.24
C GLU A 471 -14.73 -9.49 -25.73
N ASP A 472 -14.75 -8.31 -26.36
CA ASP A 472 -13.53 -7.63 -26.79
C ASP A 472 -12.66 -7.28 -25.58
N GLY A 473 -11.36 -7.64 -25.67
CA GLY A 473 -10.43 -7.50 -24.55
C GLY A 473 -10.40 -8.66 -23.56
N ALA A 474 -11.13 -9.76 -23.82
CA ALA A 474 -11.05 -10.96 -23.00
C ALA A 474 -9.66 -11.63 -23.06
N ASP A 475 -9.19 -12.12 -21.92
CA ASP A 475 -7.93 -12.84 -21.76
C ASP A 475 -7.97 -14.27 -22.31
N GLY A 476 -9.17 -14.79 -22.54
CA GLY A 476 -9.42 -16.11 -23.11
C GLY A 476 -10.86 -16.59 -22.89
N PRO A 477 -11.20 -17.78 -23.41
CA PRO A 477 -12.55 -18.33 -23.29
C PRO A 477 -12.89 -18.70 -21.84
N SER A 478 -14.15 -18.51 -21.45
CA SER A 478 -14.63 -18.88 -20.12
C SER A 478 -14.86 -20.39 -19.98
N LEU A 479 -14.38 -20.97 -18.87
CA LEU A 479 -14.57 -22.37 -18.51
C LEU A 479 -15.61 -22.59 -17.39
N ARG A 480 -16.35 -21.56 -17.00
CA ARG A 480 -17.32 -21.59 -15.88
C ARG A 480 -18.36 -22.71 -16.01
N ARG A 481 -18.88 -22.93 -17.23
CA ARG A 481 -19.95 -23.90 -17.52
C ARG A 481 -19.48 -25.35 -17.69
N ARG A 482 -18.19 -25.65 -17.46
CA ARG A 482 -17.63 -26.99 -17.67
C ARG A 482 -18.01 -27.97 -16.56
N CYS A 483 -18.13 -29.25 -16.91
CA CYS A 483 -18.53 -30.30 -15.96
C CYS A 483 -17.34 -31.03 -15.32
N LEU A 484 -17.50 -31.51 -14.08
CA LEU A 484 -16.48 -32.24 -13.30
C LEU A 484 -16.69 -33.77 -13.29
N ASP A 485 -17.52 -34.30 -14.18
CA ASP A 485 -17.96 -35.69 -14.18
C ASP A 485 -16.83 -36.71 -14.41
N CYS A 486 -15.65 -36.26 -14.84
CA CYS A 486 -14.45 -37.11 -14.94
C CYS A 486 -13.71 -37.32 -13.62
N VAL A 487 -13.89 -36.40 -12.67
CA VAL A 487 -13.24 -36.43 -11.35
C VAL A 487 -14.23 -36.69 -10.23
N MET A 488 -15.52 -36.73 -10.54
CA MET A 488 -16.61 -37.05 -9.63
C MET A 488 -17.37 -38.29 -10.13
N MET A 489 -17.58 -39.28 -9.26
CA MET A 489 -18.40 -40.46 -9.53
C MET A 489 -19.63 -40.49 -8.62
N LYS A 490 -20.78 -40.80 -9.19
CA LYS A 490 -22.02 -41.00 -8.42
C LYS A 490 -22.09 -42.47 -7.98
N ARG A 491 -22.05 -42.73 -6.67
CA ARG A 491 -22.32 -44.05 -6.07
C ARG A 491 -23.48 -43.90 -5.08
N LYS A 492 -24.50 -44.76 -5.16
CA LYS A 492 -25.67 -44.74 -4.24
C LYS A 492 -26.27 -43.33 -4.02
N LYS A 493 -26.46 -42.56 -5.10
CA LYS A 493 -26.93 -41.15 -5.10
C LYS A 493 -25.99 -40.11 -4.45
N ILE A 494 -24.83 -40.51 -3.93
CA ILE A 494 -23.81 -39.62 -3.35
C ILE A 494 -22.66 -39.43 -4.35
N TRP A 495 -22.12 -38.21 -4.42
CA TRP A 495 -20.96 -37.91 -5.25
C TRP A 495 -19.66 -38.13 -4.48
N HIS A 496 -18.78 -38.96 -5.03
CA HIS A 496 -17.45 -39.25 -4.52
C HIS A 496 -16.38 -38.72 -5.46
N LEU A 497 -15.24 -38.32 -4.89
CA LEU A 497 -14.05 -38.00 -5.67
C LEU A 497 -13.46 -39.28 -6.25
N VAL A 498 -13.01 -39.21 -7.50
CA VAL A 498 -12.27 -40.31 -8.15
C VAL A 498 -10.90 -40.50 -7.49
N ASN A 499 -10.31 -39.41 -7.01
CA ASN A 499 -9.04 -39.44 -6.31
C ASN A 499 -9.25 -39.84 -4.85
N ASP A 500 -8.60 -40.93 -4.43
CA ASP A 500 -8.61 -41.49 -3.09
C ASP A 500 -7.37 -41.11 -2.26
N LYS A 501 -6.32 -40.60 -2.90
CA LYS A 501 -5.04 -40.25 -2.27
C LYS A 501 -4.81 -38.75 -2.24
N TYR A 502 -4.31 -38.26 -1.10
CA TYR A 502 -3.90 -36.88 -0.90
C TYR A 502 -2.42 -36.83 -0.52
N TRP A 503 -1.67 -35.86 -1.03
CA TRP A 503 -0.34 -35.54 -0.51
C TRP A 503 -0.41 -34.21 0.23
N HIS A 504 0.24 -34.12 1.37
CA HIS A 504 0.36 -32.90 2.17
C HIS A 504 1.84 -32.63 2.43
N THR A 505 2.19 -31.39 2.73
CA THR A 505 3.52 -31.06 3.26
C THR A 505 3.66 -31.70 4.65
N ASP A 506 4.84 -32.20 5.00
CA ASP A 506 5.11 -32.77 6.33
C ASP A 506 4.62 -31.81 7.43
N LEU A 507 3.56 -32.22 8.15
CA LEU A 507 2.91 -31.38 9.16
C LEU A 507 3.66 -31.42 10.50
N ARG A 508 4.99 -31.25 10.48
CA ARG A 508 5.81 -31.23 11.69
C ARG A 508 5.36 -30.07 12.59
N LYS A 509 5.17 -30.37 13.87
CA LYS A 509 4.88 -29.34 14.89
C LYS A 509 6.18 -28.58 15.12
N CYS A 510 6.19 -27.30 14.75
CA CYS A 510 7.31 -26.41 14.98
C CYS A 510 7.00 -25.51 16.17
N SER A 511 7.96 -25.31 17.08
CA SER A 511 7.81 -24.37 18.20
C SER A 511 7.81 -22.93 17.66
N SER A 512 6.76 -22.16 17.99
CA SER A 512 6.50 -20.86 17.38
C SER A 512 7.55 -19.78 17.64
N SER A 513 8.51 -20.01 18.55
CA SER A 513 9.56 -19.06 18.93
C SER A 513 10.89 -19.25 18.18
N LEU A 514 11.11 -20.40 17.54
CA LEU A 514 12.39 -20.76 16.91
C LEU A 514 12.26 -21.19 15.44
N CYS A 515 11.02 -21.20 14.92
CA CYS A 515 10.70 -21.67 13.58
C CYS A 515 10.91 -20.57 12.52
N GLY A 516 11.79 -20.82 11.55
CA GLY A 516 11.95 -19.98 10.36
C GLY A 516 10.92 -20.28 9.26
N GLU A 517 11.02 -19.56 8.15
CA GLU A 517 10.21 -19.80 6.94
C GLU A 517 10.74 -21.03 6.19
N HIS A 518 10.16 -22.21 6.44
CA HIS A 518 10.56 -23.49 5.81
C HIS A 518 10.18 -23.64 4.33
N PHE A 519 9.55 -22.64 3.75
CA PHE A 519 9.05 -22.71 2.38
C PHE A 519 10.18 -22.95 1.38
N TRP A 520 11.28 -22.20 1.49
CA TRP A 520 12.39 -22.24 0.54
C TRP A 520 13.13 -23.59 0.55
N ASP A 521 13.21 -24.26 1.70
CA ASP A 521 13.80 -25.60 1.81
C ASP A 521 12.93 -26.66 1.13
N LEU A 522 11.61 -26.48 1.19
CA LEU A 522 10.63 -27.42 0.67
C LEU A 522 10.24 -27.15 -0.79
N GLU A 523 10.42 -25.91 -1.26
CA GLU A 523 10.04 -25.46 -2.60
C GLU A 523 10.53 -26.41 -3.72
N PRO A 524 11.80 -26.87 -3.72
CA PRO A 524 12.30 -27.76 -4.76
C PRO A 524 11.60 -29.15 -4.78
N THR A 525 10.97 -29.54 -3.68
CA THR A 525 10.28 -30.83 -3.53
C THR A 525 8.82 -30.78 -3.98
N PHE A 526 8.26 -29.58 -4.17
CA PHE A 526 6.85 -29.43 -4.52
C PHE A 526 6.57 -29.75 -6.00
N PRO A 527 5.42 -30.37 -6.31
CA PRO A 527 4.99 -30.57 -7.69
C PRO A 527 4.86 -29.24 -8.45
N ARG A 528 5.28 -29.23 -9.72
CA ARG A 528 5.28 -28.05 -10.59
C ARG A 528 3.88 -27.49 -10.78
N MET A 529 2.87 -28.35 -10.97
CA MET A 529 1.49 -27.91 -11.13
C MET A 529 0.93 -27.27 -9.86
N TYR A 530 1.38 -27.72 -8.69
CA TYR A 530 1.02 -27.12 -7.41
C TYR A 530 1.68 -25.74 -7.25
N MET A 531 2.97 -25.64 -7.53
CA MET A 531 3.71 -24.37 -7.51
C MET A 531 3.12 -23.37 -8.50
N TRP A 532 2.76 -23.82 -9.71
CA TRP A 532 2.07 -22.98 -10.69
C TRP A 532 0.74 -22.44 -10.15
N LEU A 533 -0.06 -23.30 -9.49
CA LEU A 533 -1.34 -22.88 -8.91
C LEU A 533 -1.16 -21.90 -7.74
N LEU A 534 -0.13 -22.12 -6.91
CA LEU A 534 0.25 -21.14 -5.89
C LEU A 534 0.65 -19.81 -6.53
N GLY A 535 1.44 -19.83 -7.59
CA GLY A 535 1.89 -18.65 -8.32
C GLY A 535 0.74 -17.89 -9.00
N LEU A 536 -0.29 -18.59 -9.47
CA LEU A 536 -1.51 -17.97 -10.00
C LEU A 536 -2.26 -17.19 -8.90
N PHE A 537 -2.56 -17.83 -7.77
CA PHE A 537 -3.29 -17.16 -6.69
C PHE A 537 -2.44 -16.11 -5.97
N SER A 538 -1.12 -16.31 -5.89
CA SER A 538 -0.18 -15.33 -5.34
C SER A 538 -0.16 -14.06 -6.20
N PHE A 539 -0.19 -14.22 -7.52
CA PHE A 539 -0.36 -13.11 -8.44
C PHE A 539 -1.73 -12.43 -8.28
N ILE A 540 -2.82 -13.22 -8.22
CA ILE A 540 -4.18 -12.68 -8.06
C ILE A 540 -4.30 -11.81 -6.79
N LEU A 541 -3.70 -12.27 -5.71
CA LEU A 541 -3.77 -11.61 -4.40
C LEU A 541 -2.67 -10.55 -4.18
N GLY A 542 -1.62 -10.52 -4.99
CA GLY A 542 -0.44 -9.69 -4.74
C GLY A 542 0.33 -10.10 -3.46
N VAL A 543 0.34 -11.39 -3.11
CA VAL A 543 1.05 -11.94 -1.94
C VAL A 543 2.18 -12.85 -2.37
N LYS A 544 3.13 -13.14 -1.46
CA LYS A 544 4.18 -14.12 -1.71
C LYS A 544 3.63 -15.56 -1.67
N GLU A 545 4.20 -16.44 -2.48
CA GLU A 545 3.83 -17.87 -2.53
C GLU A 545 3.98 -18.56 -1.18
N GLU A 546 5.00 -18.18 -0.42
CA GLU A 546 5.25 -18.63 0.95
C GLU A 546 4.07 -18.34 1.90
N GLN A 547 3.50 -17.13 1.84
CA GLN A 547 2.36 -16.74 2.67
C GLN A 547 1.11 -17.55 2.31
N LEU A 548 0.89 -17.79 1.01
CA LEU A 548 -0.22 -18.60 0.53
C LEU A 548 -0.03 -20.08 0.89
N HIS A 549 1.18 -20.62 0.76
CA HIS A 549 1.52 -21.98 1.15
C HIS A 549 1.28 -22.22 2.64
N SER A 550 1.68 -21.27 3.50
CA SER A 550 1.40 -21.31 4.93
C SER A 550 -0.11 -21.42 5.22
N ALA A 551 -0.94 -20.68 4.47
CA ALA A 551 -2.39 -20.78 4.59
C ALA A 551 -2.92 -22.14 4.09
N VAL A 552 -2.37 -22.69 3.00
CA VAL A 552 -2.70 -24.05 2.52
C VAL A 552 -2.43 -25.09 3.60
N VAL A 553 -1.27 -25.04 4.24
CA VAL A 553 -0.91 -25.93 5.35
C VAL A 553 -1.88 -25.79 6.54
N GLN A 554 -2.38 -24.58 6.83
CA GLN A 554 -3.40 -24.38 7.88
C GLN A 554 -4.73 -25.04 7.54
N VAL A 555 -5.18 -24.93 6.29
CA VAL A 555 -6.40 -25.61 5.80
C VAL A 555 -6.22 -27.12 5.88
N GLU A 556 -5.08 -27.65 5.43
CA GLU A 556 -4.76 -29.07 5.49
C GLU A 556 -4.74 -29.61 6.92
N ARG A 557 -4.08 -28.91 7.85
CA ARG A 557 -4.07 -29.28 9.28
C ARG A 557 -5.48 -29.40 9.84
N ARG A 558 -6.37 -28.47 9.50
CA ARG A 558 -7.77 -28.51 9.96
C ARG A 558 -8.56 -29.64 9.33
N LEU A 559 -8.29 -29.97 8.08
CA LEU A 559 -8.96 -31.06 7.38
C LEU A 559 -8.54 -32.44 7.93
N MET A 560 -7.26 -32.60 8.29
CA MET A 560 -6.68 -33.85 8.77
C MET A 560 -6.78 -34.07 10.28
N ASN A 561 -6.67 -33.02 11.11
CA ASN A 561 -6.73 -33.12 12.58
C ASN A 561 -8.16 -33.20 13.13
N LYS A 562 -9.03 -34.00 12.51
CA LYS A 562 -10.37 -34.22 13.08
C LYS A 562 -10.21 -34.91 14.44
N PRO A 563 -10.82 -34.41 15.53
CA PRO A 563 -11.01 -35.25 16.70
C PRO A 563 -11.84 -36.44 16.24
N HIS A 564 -11.32 -37.66 16.42
CA HIS A 564 -12.17 -38.84 16.32
C HIS A 564 -13.39 -38.59 17.23
N PRO A 565 -14.63 -38.84 16.74
CA PRO A 565 -15.76 -38.86 17.66
C PRO A 565 -15.39 -39.86 18.75
N LYS A 566 -15.33 -39.40 20.01
CA LYS A 566 -15.08 -40.26 21.15
C LYS A 566 -16.03 -41.44 21.01
N CYS A 567 -15.48 -42.62 20.76
CA CYS A 567 -16.24 -43.85 20.87
C CYS A 567 -16.80 -43.80 22.29
N LYS A 568 -18.13 -43.66 22.41
CA LYS A 568 -18.78 -43.78 23.70
C LYS A 568 -18.36 -45.15 24.21
N THR A 569 -17.68 -45.12 25.34
CA THR A 569 -17.39 -46.27 26.20
C THR A 569 -18.44 -47.36 26.01
N THR A 570 -17.94 -48.50 25.51
CA THR A 570 -18.36 -49.85 25.86
C THR A 570 -19.52 -49.91 26.85
N ASN A 571 -20.72 -50.21 26.35
CA ASN A 571 -21.56 -51.12 27.10
C ASN A 571 -21.01 -52.53 26.86
N GLU A 572 -20.86 -53.26 27.94
CA GLU A 572 -20.49 -54.67 27.97
C GLU A 572 -21.39 -55.47 27.02
N ASN A 573 -20.77 -56.45 26.38
CA ASN A 573 -21.34 -57.47 25.49
C ASN A 573 -21.45 -57.11 24.00
N GLY A 574 -20.41 -57.54 23.28
CA GLY A 574 -20.64 -58.50 22.18
C GLY A 574 -20.60 -57.93 20.76
N HIS A 575 -19.48 -58.22 20.08
CA HIS A 575 -19.32 -58.40 18.62
C HIS A 575 -19.74 -57.25 17.68
N CYS A 576 -18.81 -56.84 16.81
CA CYS A 576 -19.18 -56.13 15.58
C CYS A 576 -18.39 -56.64 14.37
N SER A 577 -19.17 -56.99 13.34
CA SER A 577 -18.80 -57.22 11.95
C SER A 577 -18.51 -55.92 11.19
#